data_AF-A0A935RNJ5-F1
#
_entry.id   AF-A0A935RNJ5-F1
#
_cell.length_a   1.000
_cell.length_b   1.000
_cell.length_c   1.000
_cell.angle_alpha   90.00
_cell.angle_beta   90.00
_cell.angle_gamma   90.00
#
_symmetry.space_group_name_H-M   'P 1'
#
loop_
_entity.id
_entity.type
_entity.pdbx_description
1 polymer ?
#
loop_
_entity_poly.entity_id
_entity_poly.type
_entity_poly.pdbx_seq_one_letter_code
_entity_poly.pdbx_strand_id
1 'polypeptide(L)'
;MKKLIALIGLFAAFTISAMCQESAKAATPTDKDKTEAIPSDGYLKRGTAIGNSKKVSLNKLMKDPAKFTGKTVRIEGVVVRSCKSEGCWAEVAENKESKSLRIKMKDHSFFIPLESAGSSARIEGTVAVKTLSKAQVDHMIEEDGAKFDNRNADGTVVEVSFEATGIELKKATK
;
A
#
# COMPACT_ATOMS: atom_id res chain seq x y z
N MET A 1 -14.74 -10.85 -81.63
CA MET A 1 -15.25 -11.88 -80.71
C MET A 1 -14.83 -11.47 -79.30
N LYS A 2 -15.75 -10.91 -78.47
CA LYS A 2 -16.38 -11.60 -77.31
C LYS A 2 -15.28 -12.04 -76.30
N LYS A 3 -15.05 -11.43 -75.12
CA LYS A 3 -15.92 -11.15 -73.96
C LYS A 3 -15.13 -10.33 -72.90
N LEU A 4 -15.72 -9.27 -72.32
CA LEU A 4 -16.26 -9.13 -70.94
C LEU A 4 -15.26 -9.15 -69.74
N ILE A 5 -15.07 -7.97 -69.13
CA ILE A 5 -15.32 -7.55 -67.73
C ILE A 5 -14.99 -8.53 -66.58
N ALA A 6 -14.16 -8.07 -65.60
CA ALA A 6 -14.53 -8.00 -64.17
C ALA A 6 -13.45 -7.30 -63.30
N LEU A 7 -13.89 -6.22 -62.65
CA LEU A 7 -13.31 -5.50 -61.52
C LEU A 7 -13.39 -6.34 -60.23
N ILE A 8 -12.28 -6.53 -59.48
CA ILE A 8 -12.29 -6.74 -58.02
C ILE A 8 -10.96 -6.19 -57.47
N GLY A 9 -11.02 -5.10 -56.69
CA GLY A 9 -9.90 -4.65 -55.87
C GLY A 9 -10.01 -5.21 -54.45
N LEU A 10 -8.91 -5.39 -53.71
CA LEU A 10 -8.94 -5.36 -52.25
C LEU A 10 -7.53 -5.29 -51.61
N PHE A 11 -7.40 -4.31 -50.70
CA PHE A 11 -6.64 -4.30 -49.44
C PHE A 11 -5.11 -4.10 -49.41
N ALA A 12 -4.76 -2.88 -48.97
CA ALA A 12 -3.51 -2.53 -48.32
C ALA A 12 -3.37 -3.24 -46.96
N ALA A 13 -2.18 -3.79 -46.68
CA ALA A 13 -1.80 -4.25 -45.35
C ALA A 13 -0.61 -3.40 -44.87
N PHE A 14 -0.93 -2.32 -44.15
CA PHE A 14 0.03 -1.51 -43.40
C PHE A 14 0.13 -2.11 -41.99
N THR A 15 1.13 -2.95 -41.75
CA THR A 15 1.35 -3.59 -40.45
C THR A 15 2.00 -2.60 -39.49
N ILE A 16 1.18 -1.88 -38.72
CA ILE A 16 1.61 -1.14 -37.54
C ILE A 16 1.78 -2.15 -36.41
N SER A 17 3.02 -2.51 -36.08
CA SER A 17 3.35 -3.14 -34.81
C SER A 17 3.09 -2.12 -33.69
N ALA A 18 1.91 -2.20 -33.09
CA ALA A 18 1.60 -1.53 -31.84
C ALA A 18 2.47 -2.14 -30.73
N MET A 19 3.50 -1.40 -30.29
CA MET A 19 4.11 -1.59 -28.98
C MET A 19 3.04 -1.25 -27.93
N CYS A 20 2.37 -2.27 -27.40
CA CYS A 20 1.56 -2.14 -26.21
C CYS A 20 2.50 -2.03 -25.01
N GLN A 21 2.98 -0.83 -24.69
CA GLN A 21 3.34 -0.52 -23.31
C GLN A 21 2.04 -0.34 -22.54
N GLU A 22 1.51 -1.46 -22.05
CA GLU A 22 0.46 -1.47 -21.04
C GLU A 22 1.05 -0.97 -19.72
N SER A 23 1.14 0.35 -19.59
CA SER A 23 1.27 0.99 -18.29
C SER A 23 -0.03 0.68 -17.53
N ALA A 24 0.01 -0.32 -16.67
CA ALA A 24 -1.09 -0.71 -15.81
C ALA A 24 -1.60 0.51 -15.03
N LYS A 25 -2.73 1.07 -15.46
CA LYS A 25 -3.47 2.05 -14.67
C LYS A 25 -3.95 1.32 -13.42
N ALA A 26 -3.50 1.76 -12.24
CA ALA A 26 -3.96 1.22 -10.97
C ALA A 26 -5.50 1.24 -10.95
N ALA A 27 -6.12 0.07 -10.80
CA ALA A 27 -7.56 -0.05 -10.71
C ALA A 27 -8.05 0.67 -9.45
N THR A 28 -9.14 1.42 -9.56
CA THR A 28 -9.79 2.07 -8.41
C THR A 28 -10.21 1.00 -7.40
N PRO A 29 -9.93 1.18 -6.09
CA PRO A 29 -10.37 0.24 -5.07
C PRO A 29 -11.88 0.07 -5.09
N THR A 30 -12.35 -1.14 -4.79
CA THR A 30 -13.78 -1.49 -4.75
C THR A 30 -14.16 -2.09 -3.40
N ASP A 31 -15.45 -2.16 -3.10
CA ASP A 31 -15.93 -2.81 -1.87
C ASP A 31 -15.52 -4.29 -1.77
N LYS A 32 -15.24 -4.96 -2.89
CA LYS A 32 -14.73 -6.33 -2.91
C LYS A 32 -13.35 -6.45 -2.23
N ASP A 33 -12.54 -5.40 -2.28
CA ASP A 33 -11.21 -5.39 -1.64
C ASP A 33 -11.31 -5.49 -0.11
N LYS A 34 -12.43 -5.05 0.47
CA LYS A 34 -12.67 -5.03 1.91
C LYS A 34 -12.87 -6.45 2.48
N THR A 35 -13.26 -7.42 1.65
CA THR A 35 -13.66 -8.76 2.09
C THR A 35 -12.89 -9.91 1.43
N GLU A 36 -11.92 -9.61 0.54
CA GLU A 36 -11.14 -10.64 -0.12
C GLU A 36 -10.36 -11.49 0.87
N ALA A 37 -10.40 -12.82 0.68
CA ALA A 37 -9.73 -13.76 1.56
C ALA A 37 -8.21 -13.63 1.44
N ILE A 38 -7.52 -13.54 2.58
CA ILE A 38 -6.06 -13.60 2.62
C ILE A 38 -5.63 -15.07 2.59
N PRO A 39 -4.86 -15.51 1.57
CA PRO A 39 -4.48 -16.91 1.41
C PRO A 39 -3.44 -17.34 2.45
N SER A 40 -3.45 -18.63 2.80
CA SER A 40 -2.42 -19.27 3.64
C SER A 40 -1.22 -19.79 2.83
N ASP A 41 -1.39 -20.03 1.54
CA ASP A 41 -0.46 -20.66 0.61
C ASP A 41 -0.03 -19.71 -0.53
N GLY A 42 0.06 -18.41 -0.25
CA GLY A 42 0.47 -17.40 -1.21
C GLY A 42 0.44 -16.00 -0.63
N TYR A 43 0.27 -15.00 -1.49
CA TYR A 43 0.11 -13.61 -1.10
C TYR A 43 -1.09 -12.98 -1.80
N LEU A 44 -1.95 -12.35 -1.01
CA LEU A 44 -2.88 -11.34 -1.50
C LEU A 44 -2.07 -10.07 -1.81
N LYS A 45 -1.96 -9.69 -3.08
CA LYS A 45 -1.17 -8.54 -3.52
C LYS A 45 -2.07 -7.31 -3.74
N ARG A 46 -1.57 -6.14 -3.35
CA ARG A 46 -2.24 -4.84 -3.52
C ARG A 46 -1.23 -3.75 -3.83
N GLY A 47 -1.68 -2.76 -4.61
CA GLY A 47 -0.81 -1.70 -5.11
C GLY A 47 0.21 -2.21 -6.12
N THR A 48 1.36 -1.56 -6.17
CA THR A 48 2.47 -1.96 -7.04
C THR A 48 3.11 -3.27 -6.56
N ALA A 49 3.67 -4.04 -7.49
CA ALA A 49 4.50 -5.18 -7.11
C ALA A 49 5.65 -4.73 -6.19
N ILE A 50 5.93 -5.52 -5.15
CA ILE A 50 7.05 -5.27 -4.24
C ILE A 50 8.36 -5.40 -5.02
N GLY A 51 9.12 -4.31 -5.14
CA GLY A 51 10.39 -4.27 -5.86
C GLY A 51 11.58 -4.75 -5.03
N ASN A 52 12.79 -4.33 -5.43
CA ASN A 52 14.08 -4.70 -4.83
C ASN A 52 14.63 -3.65 -3.83
N SER A 53 13.77 -2.77 -3.28
CA SER A 53 14.20 -1.76 -2.30
C SER A 53 14.89 -2.38 -1.08
N LYS A 54 15.69 -1.58 -0.40
CA LYS A 54 16.43 -2.03 0.79
C LYS A 54 15.45 -2.51 1.87
N LYS A 55 15.63 -3.75 2.34
CA LYS A 55 14.89 -4.26 3.50
C LYS A 55 15.40 -3.59 4.79
N VAL A 56 14.47 -3.09 5.60
CA VAL A 56 14.73 -2.47 6.91
C VAL A 56 13.79 -3.10 7.93
N SER A 57 14.29 -3.47 9.11
CA SER A 57 13.41 -3.94 10.19
C SER A 57 12.61 -2.78 10.79
N LEU A 58 11.40 -3.07 11.25
CA LEU A 58 10.53 -2.07 11.88
C LEU A 58 11.22 -1.44 13.10
N ASN A 59 11.85 -2.25 13.97
CA ASN A 59 12.63 -1.75 15.10
C ASN A 59 13.74 -0.78 14.68
N LYS A 60 14.46 -1.06 13.59
CA LYS A 60 15.53 -0.18 13.09
C LYS A 60 14.99 1.12 12.55
N LEU A 61 13.87 1.07 11.82
CA LEU A 61 13.20 2.25 11.27
C LEU A 61 12.70 3.15 12.41
N MET A 62 12.00 2.58 13.39
CA MET A 62 11.41 3.33 14.51
C MET A 62 12.47 3.92 15.46
N LYS A 63 13.65 3.30 15.57
CA LYS A 63 14.76 3.82 16.38
C LYS A 63 15.38 5.10 15.79
N ASP A 64 15.39 5.24 14.47
CA ASP A 64 15.98 6.39 13.79
C ASP A 64 15.24 6.71 12.49
N PRO A 65 14.00 7.22 12.58
CA PRO A 65 13.14 7.43 11.41
C PRO A 65 13.70 8.51 10.48
N ALA A 66 14.42 9.49 11.02
CA ALA A 66 15.06 10.57 10.27
C ALA A 66 16.08 10.04 9.23
N LYS A 67 16.79 8.93 9.51
CA LYS A 67 17.68 8.28 8.53
C LYS A 67 16.97 7.70 7.32
N PHE A 68 15.65 7.47 7.41
CA PHE A 68 14.84 6.84 6.38
C PHE A 68 13.85 7.80 5.73
N THR A 69 13.59 8.98 6.30
CA THR A 69 12.68 9.98 5.74
C THR A 69 12.96 10.23 4.25
N GLY A 70 11.90 10.16 3.43
CA GLY A 70 11.94 10.34 1.98
C GLY A 70 12.52 9.15 1.21
N LYS A 71 13.01 8.09 1.87
CA LYS A 71 13.54 6.89 1.22
C LYS A 71 12.46 5.86 1.03
N THR A 72 12.48 5.21 -0.13
CA THR A 72 11.71 4.00 -0.39
C THR A 72 12.46 2.80 0.17
N VAL A 73 11.78 2.03 1.03
CA VAL A 73 12.33 0.84 1.68
C VAL A 73 11.29 -0.28 1.69
N ARG A 74 11.74 -1.51 1.97
CA ARG A 74 10.86 -2.64 2.23
C ARG A 74 10.85 -2.96 3.73
N ILE A 75 9.67 -3.15 4.29
CA ILE A 75 9.48 -3.60 5.67
C ILE A 75 8.63 -4.87 5.68
N GLU A 76 8.75 -5.65 6.75
CA GLU A 76 7.94 -6.83 6.99
C GLU A 76 7.46 -6.83 8.43
N GLY A 77 6.30 -7.42 8.68
CA GLY A 77 5.74 -7.54 10.02
C GLY A 77 4.38 -8.23 10.03
N VAL A 78 3.67 -8.07 11.15
CA VAL A 78 2.32 -8.57 11.37
C VAL A 78 1.37 -7.38 11.44
N VAL A 79 0.26 -7.47 10.71
CA VAL A 79 -0.84 -6.51 10.82
C VAL A 79 -1.47 -6.68 12.20
N VAL A 80 -1.35 -5.69 13.07
CA VAL A 80 -1.99 -5.72 14.41
C VAL A 80 -3.34 -5.00 14.39
N ARG A 81 -3.52 -4.07 13.46
CA ARG A 81 -4.77 -3.32 13.27
C ARG A 81 -4.92 -2.87 11.83
N SER A 82 -6.15 -2.63 11.41
CA SER A 82 -6.49 -2.08 10.10
C SER A 82 -7.65 -1.10 10.23
N CYS A 83 -7.79 -0.22 9.24
CA CYS A 83 -8.99 0.59 9.09
C CYS A 83 -10.22 -0.31 8.95
N LYS A 84 -11.20 -0.17 9.85
CA LYS A 84 -12.45 -0.94 9.84
C LYS A 84 -13.54 -0.39 8.92
N SER A 85 -13.35 0.82 8.38
CA SER A 85 -14.27 1.40 7.40
C SER A 85 -13.94 0.96 5.97
N GLU A 86 -12.70 1.21 5.53
CA GLU A 86 -12.34 1.06 4.11
C GLU A 86 -11.09 0.23 3.85
N GLY A 87 -10.26 -0.04 4.86
CA GLY A 87 -8.97 -0.72 4.65
C GLY A 87 -7.88 0.17 4.04
N CYS A 88 -8.01 1.49 4.15
CA CYS A 88 -7.05 2.48 3.63
C CYS A 88 -5.76 2.66 4.45
N TRP A 89 -5.67 2.03 5.62
CA TRP A 89 -4.45 2.00 6.44
C TRP A 89 -4.37 0.73 7.29
N ALA A 90 -3.16 0.41 7.74
CA ALA A 90 -2.85 -0.67 8.68
C ALA A 90 -1.85 -0.21 9.74
N GLU A 91 -1.88 -0.82 10.92
CA GLU A 91 -0.79 -0.79 11.88
C GLU A 91 -0.02 -2.11 11.78
N VAL A 92 1.29 -2.03 11.58
CA VAL A 92 2.15 -3.19 11.39
C VAL A 92 3.27 -3.17 12.42
N ALA A 93 3.46 -4.29 13.11
CA ALA A 93 4.49 -4.46 14.14
C ALA A 93 5.41 -5.63 13.79
N GLU A 94 6.62 -5.65 14.34
CA GLU A 94 7.57 -6.75 14.11
C GLU A 94 7.04 -8.08 14.70
N ASN A 95 6.35 -7.98 15.82
CA ASN A 95 5.55 -9.02 16.45
C ASN A 95 4.38 -8.36 17.21
N LYS A 96 3.47 -9.16 17.79
CA LYS A 96 2.25 -8.67 18.45
C LYS A 96 2.51 -7.79 19.69
N GLU A 97 3.71 -7.84 20.26
CA GLU A 97 4.09 -7.13 21.50
C GLU A 97 4.91 -5.86 21.21
N SER A 98 5.35 -5.68 19.96
CA SER A 98 6.17 -4.54 19.54
C SER A 98 5.32 -3.31 19.24
N LYS A 99 5.93 -2.12 19.33
CA LYS A 99 5.31 -0.88 18.82
C LYS A 99 5.00 -1.04 17.33
N SER A 100 3.80 -0.64 16.93
CA SER A 100 3.37 -0.67 15.54
C SER A 100 3.74 0.62 14.82
N LEU A 101 3.90 0.52 13.50
CA LEU A 101 4.04 1.63 12.58
C LEU A 101 2.77 1.74 11.74
N ARG A 102 2.22 2.95 11.61
CA ARG A 102 1.06 3.20 10.76
C ARG A 102 1.48 3.25 9.29
N ILE A 103 0.88 2.36 8.52
CA ILE A 103 1.05 2.18 7.08
C ILE A 103 -0.18 2.76 6.39
N LYS A 104 -0.02 3.82 5.62
CA LYS A 104 -1.08 4.45 4.82
C LYS A 104 -0.95 3.97 3.38
N MET A 105 -2.06 3.57 2.75
CA MET A 105 -2.01 3.18 1.33
C MET A 105 -1.88 4.45 0.49
N LYS A 106 -0.84 4.51 -0.36
CA LYS A 106 -0.50 5.73 -1.09
C LYS A 106 -1.68 6.21 -1.93
N ASP A 107 -2.04 7.48 -1.78
CA ASP A 107 -3.10 8.17 -2.52
C ASP A 107 -4.47 7.46 -2.50
N HIS A 108 -4.73 6.62 -1.48
CA HIS A 108 -5.90 5.73 -1.44
C HIS A 108 -6.05 4.84 -2.69
N SER A 109 -4.94 4.51 -3.35
CA SER A 109 -4.94 3.80 -4.63
C SER A 109 -5.26 2.30 -4.54
N PHE A 110 -5.26 1.73 -3.33
CA PHE A 110 -5.66 0.34 -3.05
C PHE A 110 -6.07 0.19 -1.60
N PHE A 111 -6.91 -0.82 -1.32
CA PHE A 111 -7.34 -1.19 0.03
C PHE A 111 -6.94 -2.62 0.37
N ILE A 112 -6.88 -2.91 1.67
CA ILE A 112 -6.70 -4.26 2.19
C ILE A 112 -7.98 -4.75 2.86
N PRO A 113 -8.15 -6.07 3.05
CA PRO A 113 -9.30 -6.62 3.76
C PRO A 113 -9.42 -6.04 5.19
N LEU A 114 -10.65 -5.75 5.61
CA LEU A 114 -10.93 -5.21 6.95
C LEU A 114 -10.51 -6.19 8.05
N GLU A 115 -10.61 -7.49 7.76
CA GLU A 115 -10.18 -8.60 8.62
C GLU A 115 -8.76 -9.08 8.29
N SER A 116 -7.83 -8.13 8.17
CA SER A 116 -6.41 -8.40 7.90
C SER A 116 -5.56 -8.59 9.16
N ALA A 117 -6.08 -8.24 10.34
CA ALA A 117 -5.37 -8.39 11.61
C ALA A 117 -4.89 -9.84 11.84
N GLY A 118 -3.65 -9.99 12.29
CA GLY A 118 -2.96 -11.26 12.45
C GLY A 118 -2.28 -11.80 11.20
N SER A 119 -2.47 -11.18 10.03
CA SER A 119 -1.76 -11.57 8.81
C SER A 119 -0.33 -11.05 8.80
N SER A 120 0.57 -11.82 8.17
CA SER A 120 1.90 -11.34 7.83
C SER A 120 1.83 -10.39 6.63
N ALA A 121 2.66 -9.35 6.63
CA ALA A 121 2.70 -8.33 5.61
C ALA A 121 4.14 -8.10 5.11
N ARG A 122 4.28 -7.95 3.79
CA ARG A 122 5.47 -7.38 3.14
C ARG A 122 5.06 -6.10 2.44
N ILE A 123 5.76 -5.01 2.73
CA ILE A 123 5.33 -3.68 2.30
C ILE A 123 6.53 -2.96 1.71
N GLU A 124 6.33 -2.32 0.58
CA GLU A 124 7.28 -1.38 -0.01
C GLU A 124 6.63 0.00 -0.07
N GLY A 125 7.40 1.02 0.24
CA GLY A 125 6.89 2.38 0.32
C GLY A 125 7.89 3.36 0.91
N THR A 126 7.41 4.58 1.11
CA THR A 126 8.25 5.71 1.51
C THR A 126 8.02 6.07 2.97
N VAL A 127 9.11 6.29 3.70
CA VAL A 127 9.03 6.75 5.10
C VAL A 127 8.82 8.25 5.13
N ALA A 128 7.83 8.71 5.90
CA ALA A 128 7.55 10.11 6.12
C ALA A 128 7.50 10.42 7.61
N VAL A 129 8.24 11.43 8.04
CA VAL A 129 8.18 11.97 9.40
C VAL A 129 7.54 13.34 9.33
N LYS A 130 6.46 13.55 10.07
CA LYS A 130 5.72 14.82 10.09
C LYS A 130 5.50 15.25 11.53
N THR A 131 5.65 16.53 11.80
CA THR A 131 5.22 17.12 13.07
C THR A 131 3.75 17.48 12.95
N LEU A 132 2.90 16.79 13.71
CA LEU A 132 1.50 17.11 13.88
C LEU A 132 1.36 18.26 14.86
N SER A 133 0.52 19.24 14.51
CA SER A 133 0.17 20.33 15.41
C SER A 133 -0.68 19.84 16.59
N LYS A 134 -0.72 20.60 17.69
CA LYS A 134 -1.59 20.29 18.83
C LYS A 134 -3.04 20.06 18.41
N ALA A 135 -3.57 20.91 17.53
CA ALA A 135 -4.95 20.80 17.04
C ALA A 135 -5.20 19.50 16.25
N GLN A 136 -4.25 19.07 15.42
CA GLN A 136 -4.35 17.79 14.69
C GLN A 136 -4.33 16.61 15.66
N VAL A 137 -3.43 16.65 16.64
CA VAL A 137 -3.31 15.62 17.68
C VAL A 137 -4.59 15.50 18.49
N ASP A 138 -5.16 16.62 18.94
CA ASP A 138 -6.40 16.63 19.72
C ASP A 138 -7.58 16.08 18.89
N HIS A 139 -7.74 16.52 17.64
CA HIS A 139 -8.78 16.00 16.75
C HIS A 139 -8.68 14.48 16.53
N MET A 140 -7.47 13.94 16.33
CA MET A 140 -7.27 12.50 16.16
C MET A 140 -7.56 11.70 17.44
N ILE A 141 -7.34 12.29 18.63
CA ILE A 141 -7.71 11.68 19.91
C ILE A 141 -9.23 11.63 20.05
N GLU A 142 -9.91 12.73 19.71
CA GLU A 142 -11.36 12.90 19.89
C GLU A 142 -12.18 12.03 18.91
N GLU A 143 -11.81 12.01 17.62
CA GLU A 143 -12.57 11.30 16.58
C GLU A 143 -12.24 9.80 16.52
N ASP A 144 -10.95 9.46 16.52
CA ASP A 144 -10.47 8.11 16.21
C ASP A 144 -9.97 7.36 17.47
N GLY A 145 -9.96 8.00 18.64
CA GLY A 145 -9.42 7.43 19.88
C GLY A 145 -7.90 7.19 19.81
N ALA A 146 -7.18 7.95 18.98
CA ALA A 146 -5.73 7.80 18.81
C ALA A 146 -4.99 8.03 20.14
N LYS A 147 -3.85 7.35 20.32
CA LYS A 147 -2.99 7.52 21.49
C LYS A 147 -1.58 7.88 21.03
N PHE A 148 -0.99 8.89 21.65
CA PHE A 148 0.35 9.39 21.33
C PHE A 148 1.23 9.36 22.57
N ASP A 149 2.17 8.42 22.62
CA ASP A 149 3.13 8.29 23.74
C ASP A 149 4.21 9.40 23.72
N ASN A 150 4.37 10.10 22.60
CA ASN A 150 5.48 11.01 22.31
C ASN A 150 5.02 12.46 22.10
N ARG A 151 4.03 12.91 22.90
CA ARG A 151 3.51 14.27 22.85
C ARG A 151 4.47 15.25 23.51
N ASN A 152 4.84 16.30 22.79
CA ASN A 152 5.67 17.40 23.29
C ASN A 152 4.90 18.30 24.25
N ALA A 153 5.62 19.13 25.02
CA ALA A 153 5.01 20.07 25.98
C ALA A 153 4.08 21.12 25.34
N ASP A 154 4.36 21.51 24.09
CA ASP A 154 3.51 22.39 23.28
C ASP A 154 2.29 21.66 22.68
N GLY A 155 2.16 20.35 22.94
CA GLY A 155 1.10 19.48 22.48
C GLY A 155 1.31 18.91 21.07
N THR A 156 2.42 19.22 20.39
CA THR A 156 2.77 18.63 19.08
C THR A 156 3.22 17.18 19.21
N VAL A 157 3.17 16.42 18.11
CA VAL A 157 3.65 15.04 18.05
C VAL A 157 4.47 14.84 16.78
N VAL A 158 5.64 14.22 16.90
CA VAL A 158 6.38 13.73 15.72
C VAL A 158 5.79 12.38 15.32
N GLU A 159 4.99 12.35 14.26
CA GLU A 159 4.43 11.13 13.68
C GLU A 159 5.41 10.53 12.67
N VAL A 160 5.76 9.26 12.88
CA VAL A 160 6.39 8.44 11.85
C VAL A 160 5.27 7.71 11.10
N SER A 161 5.20 7.94 9.79
CA SER A 161 4.25 7.31 8.90
C SER A 161 4.96 6.63 7.73
N PHE A 162 4.34 5.61 7.17
CA PHE A 162 4.84 4.88 6.03
C PHE A 162 3.79 4.87 4.92
N GLU A 163 4.12 5.43 3.77
CA GLU A 163 3.23 5.47 2.61
C GLU A 163 3.53 4.28 1.70
N ALA A 164 2.67 3.27 1.74
CA ALA A 164 2.84 2.04 0.98
C ALA A 164 2.49 2.26 -0.49
N THR A 165 3.43 1.92 -1.38
CA THR A 165 3.16 1.79 -2.81
C THR A 165 2.60 0.41 -3.14
N GLY A 166 2.96 -0.60 -2.35
CA GLY A 166 2.42 -1.95 -2.46
C GLY A 166 2.49 -2.72 -1.14
N ILE A 167 1.59 -3.69 -1.01
CA ILE A 167 1.53 -4.60 0.14
C ILE A 167 1.15 -6.02 -0.31
N GLU A 168 1.82 -7.00 0.28
CA GLU A 168 1.52 -8.42 0.15
C GLU A 168 1.12 -8.99 1.50
N LEU A 169 -0.07 -9.58 1.58
CA LEU A 169 -0.62 -10.17 2.79
C LEU A 169 -0.68 -11.68 2.69
N LYS A 170 -0.27 -12.36 3.77
CA LYS A 170 -0.39 -13.82 3.90
C LYS A 170 -0.93 -14.16 5.27
N LYS A 171 -1.94 -15.04 5.32
CA LYS A 171 -2.55 -15.50 6.57
C LYS A 171 -1.48 -16.21 7.39
N ALA A 172 -1.31 -15.80 8.65
CA ALA A 172 -0.39 -16.49 9.54
C ALA A 172 -0.90 -17.92 9.77
N THR A 173 -0.04 -18.91 9.50
CA THR A 173 -0.26 -20.28 9.95
C THR A 173 -0.07 -20.30 11.46
N LYS A 174 -1.11 -20.70 12.20
CA LYS A 174 -1.02 -20.93 13.63
C LYS A 174 -0.01 -22.01 13.96
#